data_AF-D5CTV9-F1
#
_entry.id   AF-D5CTV9-F1
#
_cell.length_a   1.000
_cell.length_b   1.000
_cell.length_c   1.000
_cell.angle_alpha   90.00
_cell.angle_beta   90.00
_cell.angle_gamma   90.00
#
_symmetry.space_group_name_H-M   'P 1'
#
loop_
_entity.id
_entity.type
_entity.pdbx_description
1 polymer ?
#
loop_
_entity_poly.entity_id
_entity_poly.type
_entity_poly.pdbx_seq_one_letter_code
_entity_poly.pdbx_strand_id
1 'polypeptide(L)'
;MVCNFAYSAELFGTVDALSGKAYIADQSGKTTVVSVGLKIFEGQTINSGSEGEVHLVTEDGGIIAIRPNSVFRVDEYKAEGDSSDKIFMSLLKGSIRSITGWIGKFNTSAYRLTTPTATIGIRGTDHETTVIDKGDGDEPGTYDNVNEGATVLRTAQGEAEVTPGKYAFAPKGRVIAPFFLARRPHFFAVRRLRIEERIQRRKEILHGRLNQMREDRIRKFRSLHRERLSHIVNQRRSVSGHGQGQVAGRRNDQHRLEQSRSSQVRRMEFERRRGQNLEMFKASSDRRRKFNRGKSGSSEERHDRFERGHRAN
;
A
#
# COMPACT_ATOMS: atom_id res chain seq x y z
N MET A 1 3.51 -14.04 -12.51
CA MET A 1 3.49 -13.79 -11.05
C MET A 1 2.54 -12.63 -10.81
N VAL A 2 1.27 -12.95 -10.49
CA VAL A 2 0.25 -11.93 -10.24
C VAL A 2 0.42 -11.48 -8.80
N CYS A 3 0.83 -10.23 -8.58
CA CYS A 3 0.86 -9.65 -7.24
C CYS A 3 -0.57 -9.56 -6.73
N ASN A 4 -0.92 -10.42 -5.77
CA ASN A 4 -2.13 -10.29 -4.99
C ASN A 4 -1.96 -9.02 -4.14
N PHE A 5 -2.66 -7.94 -4.48
CA PHE A 5 -2.78 -6.80 -3.58
C PHE A 5 -3.54 -7.29 -2.37
N ALA A 6 -2.84 -7.49 -1.24
CA ALA A 6 -3.49 -7.71 0.03
C ALA A 6 -4.38 -6.48 0.30
N TYR A 7 -5.69 -6.67 0.19
CA TYR A 7 -6.66 -5.67 0.58
C TYR A 7 -6.53 -5.47 2.10
N SER A 8 -5.92 -4.37 2.52
CA SER A 8 -5.88 -4.00 3.92
C SER A 8 -7.24 -3.39 4.25
N ALA A 9 -7.99 -3.99 5.16
CA ALA A 9 -9.24 -3.42 5.63
C ALA A 9 -9.00 -2.02 6.19
N GLU A 10 -9.80 -1.05 5.75
CA GLU A 10 -9.70 0.33 6.19
C GLU A 10 -10.21 0.48 7.62
N LEU A 11 -9.56 1.35 8.40
CA LEU A 11 -10.01 1.67 9.76
C LEU A 11 -11.28 2.51 9.68
N PHE A 12 -12.41 1.98 10.14
CA PHE A 12 -13.70 2.66 10.13
C PHE A 12 -13.84 3.67 11.26
N GLY A 13 -13.46 3.26 12.47
CA GLY A 13 -13.64 4.08 13.65
C GLY A 13 -13.16 3.40 14.92
N THR A 14 -13.35 4.10 16.03
CA THR A 14 -12.93 3.64 17.36
C THR A 14 -14.11 3.71 18.33
N VAL A 15 -14.24 2.72 19.20
CA VAL A 15 -15.25 2.70 20.28
C VAL A 15 -14.95 3.81 21.28
N ASP A 16 -15.81 4.81 21.34
CA ASP A 16 -15.73 5.96 22.25
C ASP A 16 -16.44 5.68 23.58
N ALA A 17 -17.53 4.94 23.54
CA ALA A 17 -18.28 4.52 24.73
C ALA A 17 -18.95 3.16 24.53
N LEU A 18 -19.11 2.44 25.65
CA LEU A 18 -19.76 1.14 25.72
C LEU A 18 -20.62 1.05 26.98
N SER A 19 -21.82 0.53 26.84
CA SER A 19 -22.67 0.06 27.93
C SER A 19 -23.17 -1.35 27.61
N GLY A 20 -23.29 -2.22 28.61
CA GLY A 20 -23.67 -3.62 28.41
C GLY A 20 -22.62 -4.44 27.66
N LYS A 21 -23.08 -5.44 26.89
CA LYS A 21 -22.21 -6.36 26.14
C LYS A 21 -22.42 -6.19 24.64
N ALA A 22 -21.33 -6.21 23.89
CA ALA A 22 -21.33 -6.27 22.43
C ALA A 22 -20.13 -7.09 21.95
N TYR A 23 -20.23 -7.61 20.72
CA TYR A 23 -19.20 -8.43 20.09
C TYR A 23 -18.98 -7.97 18.65
N ILE A 24 -17.74 -8.04 18.18
CA ILE A 24 -17.39 -7.86 16.78
C ILE A 24 -17.09 -9.22 16.17
N ALA A 25 -17.66 -9.50 15.01
CA ALA A 25 -17.27 -10.60 14.14
C ALA A 25 -16.45 -10.07 12.96
N ASP A 26 -15.32 -10.69 12.67
CA ASP A 26 -14.57 -10.47 11.43
C ASP A 26 -15.16 -11.29 10.27
N GLN A 27 -14.57 -11.14 9.07
CA GLN A 27 -15.02 -11.85 7.86
C GLN A 27 -14.86 -13.38 7.96
N SER A 28 -14.04 -13.90 8.88
CA SER A 28 -13.88 -15.33 9.13
C SER A 28 -14.92 -15.87 10.14
N GLY A 29 -15.73 -14.98 10.72
CA GLY A 29 -16.69 -15.32 11.78
C GLY A 29 -16.08 -15.37 13.18
N LYS A 30 -14.78 -15.07 13.32
CA LYS A 30 -14.14 -14.99 14.64
C LYS A 30 -14.70 -13.79 15.40
N THR A 31 -15.11 -14.04 16.64
CA THR A 31 -15.72 -13.02 17.49
C THR A 31 -14.76 -12.50 18.55
N THR A 32 -14.86 -11.21 18.85
CA THR A 32 -14.12 -10.52 19.93
C THR A 32 -15.06 -9.64 20.73
N VAL A 33 -14.89 -9.58 22.04
CA VAL A 33 -15.68 -8.70 22.91
C VAL A 33 -15.33 -7.24 22.62
N VAL A 34 -16.35 -6.39 22.53
CA VAL A 34 -16.17 -4.95 22.35
C VAL A 34 -15.67 -4.32 23.66
N SER A 35 -14.69 -3.42 23.56
CA SER A 35 -14.23 -2.57 24.66
C SER A 35 -13.99 -1.14 24.16
N VAL A 36 -13.99 -0.17 25.08
CA VAL A 36 -13.63 1.22 24.74
C VAL A 36 -12.20 1.26 24.18
N GLY A 37 -11.97 2.08 23.15
CA GLY A 37 -10.70 2.18 22.43
C GLY A 37 -10.48 1.09 21.38
N LEU A 38 -11.36 0.10 21.27
CA LEU A 38 -11.26 -0.93 20.23
C LEU A 38 -11.50 -0.31 18.85
N LYS A 39 -10.63 -0.66 17.90
CA LYS A 39 -10.72 -0.24 16.51
C LYS A 39 -11.66 -1.16 15.74
N ILE A 40 -12.52 -0.55 14.93
CA ILE A 40 -13.45 -1.22 14.02
C ILE A 40 -12.94 -1.03 12.61
N PHE A 41 -12.90 -2.10 11.83
CA PHE A 41 -12.43 -2.09 10.46
C PHE A 41 -13.57 -2.40 9.48
N GLU A 42 -13.37 -2.01 8.24
CA GLU A 42 -14.20 -2.44 7.12
C GLU A 42 -14.38 -3.98 7.11
N GLY A 43 -15.59 -4.42 6.75
CA GLY A 43 -15.96 -5.82 6.68
C GLY A 43 -16.35 -6.45 8.02
N GLN A 44 -16.18 -5.73 9.14
CA GLN A 44 -16.56 -6.23 10.46
C GLN A 44 -18.04 -5.98 10.78
N THR A 45 -18.61 -6.89 11.57
CA THR A 45 -20.00 -6.81 12.06
C THR A 45 -20.03 -6.67 13.57
N ILE A 46 -20.73 -5.66 14.07
CA ILE A 46 -20.97 -5.41 15.49
C ILE A 46 -22.34 -5.96 15.87
N ASN A 47 -22.37 -6.80 16.89
CA ASN A 47 -23.57 -7.38 17.48
C ASN A 47 -23.72 -6.86 18.91
N SER A 48 -24.74 -6.07 19.19
CA SER A 48 -25.04 -5.57 20.53
C SER A 48 -26.08 -6.42 21.24
N GLY A 49 -25.86 -6.69 22.53
CA GLY A 49 -26.80 -7.42 23.37
C GLY A 49 -28.03 -6.59 23.75
N SER A 50 -28.90 -7.15 24.59
CA SER A 50 -30.14 -6.52 25.06
C SER A 50 -29.96 -5.25 25.88
N GLU A 51 -28.77 -5.04 26.43
CA GLU A 51 -28.35 -3.81 27.09
C GLU A 51 -27.12 -3.17 26.42
N GLY A 52 -26.74 -3.69 25.25
CA GLY A 52 -25.54 -3.31 24.54
C GLY A 52 -25.72 -2.00 23.79
N GLU A 53 -24.98 -0.98 24.18
CA GLU A 53 -24.87 0.27 23.42
C GLU A 53 -23.40 0.53 23.09
N VAL A 54 -23.11 0.78 21.82
CA VAL A 54 -21.76 1.04 21.34
C VAL A 54 -21.77 2.37 20.62
N HIS A 55 -20.99 3.34 21.10
CA HIS A 55 -20.78 4.60 20.40
C HIS A 55 -19.41 4.57 19.73
N LEU A 56 -19.40 4.75 18.42
CA LEU A 56 -18.20 4.83 17.60
C LEU A 56 -17.97 6.28 17.19
N VAL A 57 -16.71 6.70 17.22
CA VAL A 57 -16.26 7.87 16.44
C VAL A 57 -15.57 7.34 15.20
N THR A 58 -16.08 7.70 14.02
CA THR A 58 -15.51 7.27 12.75
C THR A 58 -14.27 8.08 12.40
N GLU A 59 -13.41 7.55 11.53
CA GLU A 59 -12.18 8.26 11.11
C GLU A 59 -12.49 9.57 10.35
N ASP A 60 -13.71 9.70 9.80
CA ASP A 60 -14.24 10.92 9.16
C ASP A 60 -14.91 11.90 10.13
N GLY A 61 -14.80 11.65 11.44
CA GLY A 61 -15.33 12.50 12.50
C GLY A 61 -16.84 12.42 12.69
N GLY A 62 -17.48 11.40 12.13
CA GLY A 62 -18.87 11.06 12.40
C GLY A 62 -19.04 10.29 13.71
N ILE A 63 -20.30 10.11 14.13
CA ILE A 63 -20.67 9.28 15.28
C ILE A 63 -21.67 8.23 14.82
N ILE A 64 -21.40 6.97 15.15
CA ILE A 64 -22.38 5.88 15.00
C ILE A 64 -22.71 5.33 16.39
N ALA A 65 -23.94 5.50 16.83
CA ALA A 65 -24.43 4.93 18.07
C ALA A 65 -25.31 3.73 17.79
N ILE A 66 -24.76 2.55 18.02
CA ILE A 66 -25.42 1.26 17.87
C ILE A 66 -26.22 0.99 19.14
N ARG A 67 -27.52 0.74 18.99
CA ARG A 67 -28.48 0.57 20.10
C ARG A 67 -28.57 -0.90 20.52
N PRO A 68 -29.28 -1.23 21.61
CA PRO A 68 -29.47 -2.62 22.02
C PRO A 68 -30.09 -3.49 20.92
N ASN A 69 -29.76 -4.78 20.95
CA ASN A 69 -30.29 -5.81 20.04
C ASN A 69 -30.05 -5.52 18.55
N SER A 70 -28.89 -4.95 18.21
CA SER A 70 -28.56 -4.52 16.86
C SER A 70 -27.47 -5.36 16.22
N VAL A 71 -27.58 -5.50 14.91
CA VAL A 71 -26.56 -6.12 14.05
C VAL A 71 -26.20 -5.11 12.97
N PHE A 72 -25.02 -4.50 13.13
CA PHE A 72 -24.52 -3.43 12.28
C PHE A 72 -23.22 -3.87 11.61
N ARG A 73 -23.08 -3.63 10.31
CA ARG A 73 -21.89 -4.00 9.53
C ARG A 73 -21.33 -2.79 8.81
N VAL A 74 -20.00 -2.71 8.78
CA VAL A 74 -19.26 -1.78 7.91
C VAL A 74 -19.00 -2.50 6.60
N ASP A 75 -19.61 -2.05 5.51
CA ASP A 75 -19.50 -2.72 4.21
C ASP A 75 -18.27 -2.25 3.45
N GLU A 76 -18.15 -0.94 3.26
CA GLU A 76 -17.00 -0.29 2.62
C GLU A 76 -16.70 1.02 3.32
N TYR A 77 -15.42 1.32 3.52
CA TYR A 77 -15.03 2.58 4.14
C TYR A 77 -13.77 3.16 3.52
N LYS A 78 -13.79 4.46 3.26
CA LYS A 78 -12.61 5.21 2.87
C LYS A 78 -12.74 6.66 3.29
N ALA A 79 -11.72 7.19 3.97
CA ALA A 79 -11.71 8.54 4.51
C ALA A 79 -10.32 9.19 4.37
N GLU A 80 -9.89 9.42 3.12
CA GLU A 80 -8.64 10.10 2.78
C GLU A 80 -8.82 11.63 2.64
N GLY A 81 -10.07 12.10 2.63
CA GLY A 81 -10.44 13.50 2.47
C GLY A 81 -10.54 13.93 1.00
N ASP A 82 -10.61 13.00 0.06
CA ASP A 82 -10.73 13.31 -1.37
C ASP A 82 -12.05 12.79 -1.98
N SER A 83 -12.17 12.78 -3.31
CA SER A 83 -13.39 12.35 -3.99
C SER A 83 -13.66 10.84 -3.92
N SER A 84 -12.68 10.05 -3.49
CA SER A 84 -12.82 8.60 -3.31
C SER A 84 -13.36 8.20 -1.94
N ASP A 85 -13.53 9.16 -1.04
CA ASP A 85 -14.14 8.96 0.27
C ASP A 85 -15.54 8.33 0.14
N LYS A 86 -15.81 7.34 0.99
CA LYS A 86 -17.11 6.64 1.05
C LYS A 86 -17.33 5.97 2.40
N ILE A 87 -18.60 5.85 2.76
CA ILE A 87 -19.07 5.16 3.96
C ILE A 87 -20.33 4.39 3.62
N PHE A 88 -20.18 3.08 3.40
CA PHE A 88 -21.29 2.15 3.15
C PHE A 88 -21.42 1.22 4.34
N MET A 89 -22.63 1.15 4.87
CA MET A 89 -22.95 0.41 6.09
C MET A 89 -24.25 -0.35 5.89
N SER A 90 -24.41 -1.42 6.67
CA SER A 90 -25.63 -2.22 6.70
C SER A 90 -26.15 -2.33 8.13
N LEU A 91 -27.45 -2.06 8.32
CA LEU A 91 -28.17 -2.38 9.54
C LEU A 91 -29.09 -3.57 9.25
N LEU A 92 -28.73 -4.74 9.76
CA LEU A 92 -29.46 -5.98 9.50
C LEU A 92 -30.65 -6.15 10.46
N LYS A 93 -30.52 -5.65 11.69
CA LYS A 93 -31.55 -5.65 12.73
C LYS A 93 -31.23 -4.59 13.80
N GLY A 94 -32.24 -4.11 14.50
CA GLY A 94 -32.09 -3.23 15.66
C GLY A 94 -32.06 -1.77 15.24
N SER A 95 -31.34 -0.92 15.96
CA SER A 95 -31.33 0.52 15.69
C SER A 95 -29.93 1.10 15.71
N ILE A 96 -29.71 2.14 14.92
CA ILE A 96 -28.56 3.03 15.05
C ILE A 96 -29.00 4.49 15.05
N ARG A 97 -28.21 5.36 15.67
CA ARG A 97 -28.16 6.78 15.34
C ARG A 97 -26.86 7.05 14.59
N SER A 98 -26.94 7.77 13.50
CA SER A 98 -25.78 8.19 12.71
C SER A 98 -25.75 9.69 12.59
N ILE A 99 -24.62 10.27 13.00
CA ILE A 99 -24.29 11.68 12.84
C ILE A 99 -23.12 11.74 11.87
N THR A 100 -23.36 12.35 10.72
CA THR A 100 -22.44 12.26 9.59
C THR A 100 -21.17 13.06 9.82
N GLY A 101 -20.02 12.45 9.49
CA GLY A 101 -18.73 13.14 9.46
C GLY A 101 -18.54 13.96 8.18
N TRP A 102 -17.29 14.25 7.84
CA TRP A 102 -16.99 15.07 6.66
C TRP A 102 -17.41 14.39 5.35
N ILE A 103 -17.45 13.06 5.28
CA ILE A 103 -17.89 12.36 4.06
C ILE A 103 -19.33 12.74 3.76
N GLY A 104 -20.21 12.64 4.77
CA GLY A 104 -21.60 13.02 4.58
C GLY A 104 -21.82 14.53 4.40
N LYS A 105 -20.88 15.37 4.83
CA LYS A 105 -20.92 16.83 4.60
C LYS A 105 -20.50 17.23 3.19
N PHE A 106 -19.44 16.62 2.64
CA PHE A 106 -18.83 17.04 1.37
C PHE A 106 -19.16 16.12 0.19
N ASN A 107 -19.59 14.88 0.45
CA ASN A 107 -19.90 13.88 -0.57
C ASN A 107 -21.10 13.02 -0.13
N THR A 108 -22.29 13.63 -0.08
CA THR A 108 -23.52 12.98 0.40
C THR A 108 -23.88 11.70 -0.36
N SER A 109 -23.54 11.61 -1.65
CA SER A 109 -23.80 10.41 -2.47
C SER A 109 -22.90 9.22 -2.11
N ALA A 110 -21.79 9.47 -1.42
CA ALA A 110 -20.88 8.44 -0.93
C ALA A 110 -21.19 7.99 0.51
N TYR A 111 -22.32 8.41 1.07
CA TYR A 111 -22.88 7.85 2.29
C TYR A 111 -24.07 6.94 1.94
N ARG A 112 -24.06 5.71 2.46
CA ARG A 112 -25.17 4.77 2.29
C ARG A 112 -25.36 3.94 3.55
N LEU A 113 -26.61 3.86 4.02
CA LEU A 113 -27.03 2.85 4.98
C LEU A 113 -28.05 1.92 4.33
N THR A 114 -27.71 0.64 4.23
CA THR A 114 -28.59 -0.39 3.66
C THR A 114 -29.26 -1.17 4.78
N THR A 115 -30.53 -1.49 4.56
CA THR A 115 -31.35 -2.35 5.43
C THR A 115 -32.02 -3.43 4.57
N PRO A 116 -32.63 -4.46 5.17
CA PRO A 116 -33.31 -5.49 4.41
C PRO A 116 -34.42 -4.99 3.49
N THR A 117 -35.07 -3.86 3.80
CA THR A 117 -36.19 -3.35 3.00
C THR A 117 -35.89 -2.07 2.24
N ALA A 118 -34.85 -1.32 2.62
CA ALA A 118 -34.60 0.01 2.06
C ALA A 118 -33.13 0.42 2.11
N THR A 119 -32.79 1.42 1.30
CA THR A 119 -31.52 2.15 1.37
C THR A 119 -31.76 3.58 1.80
N ILE A 120 -30.96 4.06 2.74
CA ILE A 120 -31.00 5.43 3.27
C ILE A 120 -29.81 6.19 2.71
N GLY A 121 -30.12 7.28 2.01
CA GLY A 121 -29.16 8.34 1.66
C GLY A 121 -29.38 9.56 2.54
N ILE A 122 -28.45 10.52 2.50
CA ILE A 122 -28.47 11.70 3.36
C ILE A 122 -28.46 13.00 2.55
N ARG A 123 -28.99 14.06 3.14
CA ARG A 123 -28.84 15.46 2.73
C ARG A 123 -28.40 16.29 3.95
N GLY A 124 -27.21 15.94 4.45
CA GLY A 124 -26.62 16.37 5.74
C GLY A 124 -27.41 15.80 6.89
N THR A 125 -26.85 15.03 7.84
CA THR A 125 -27.75 14.55 8.90
C THR A 125 -27.17 14.01 10.21
N ASP A 126 -28.01 14.18 11.22
CA ASP A 126 -28.17 13.39 12.42
C ASP A 126 -29.51 12.63 12.30
N HIS A 127 -29.47 11.32 12.11
CA HIS A 127 -30.66 10.49 11.89
C HIS A 127 -30.62 9.19 12.67
N GLU A 128 -31.79 8.57 12.82
CA GLU A 128 -31.97 7.29 13.44
C GLU A 128 -32.73 6.34 12.49
N THR A 129 -32.16 5.15 12.32
CA THR A 129 -32.77 4.08 11.52
C THR A 129 -32.98 2.88 12.43
N THR A 130 -34.17 2.26 12.34
CA THR A 130 -34.54 1.05 13.08
C THR A 130 -35.07 -0.02 12.13
N VAL A 131 -34.54 -1.23 12.25
CA VAL A 131 -34.98 -2.42 11.50
C VAL A 131 -35.62 -3.41 12.45
N ILE A 132 -36.90 -3.65 12.23
CA ILE A 132 -37.69 -4.65 12.94
C ILE A 132 -37.86 -5.87 12.03
N ASP A 133 -37.25 -6.98 12.41
CA ASP A 133 -37.30 -8.23 11.63
C ASP A 133 -38.60 -9.02 11.88
N LYS A 134 -39.05 -9.05 13.13
CA LYS A 134 -40.29 -9.68 13.62
C LYS A 134 -41.02 -8.68 14.48
N GLY A 135 -42.33 -8.57 14.29
CA GLY A 135 -43.14 -7.56 14.96
C GLY A 135 -43.20 -7.81 16.46
N ASP A 136 -42.93 -6.77 17.24
CA ASP A 136 -43.06 -6.75 18.71
C ASP A 136 -43.71 -5.42 19.11
N GLY A 137 -44.98 -5.28 18.75
CA GLY A 137 -45.78 -4.04 18.91
C GLY A 137 -45.72 -3.09 17.70
N ASP A 138 -44.63 -3.10 16.94
CA ASP A 138 -44.48 -2.38 15.67
C ASP A 138 -44.39 -3.36 14.48
N GLU A 139 -44.78 -2.92 13.29
CA GLU A 139 -44.76 -3.74 12.07
C GLU A 139 -43.30 -4.04 11.61
N PRO A 140 -43.01 -5.25 11.09
CA PRO A 140 -41.72 -5.53 10.48
C PRO A 140 -41.38 -4.59 9.32
N GLY A 141 -40.16 -4.07 9.30
CA GLY A 141 -39.66 -3.17 8.26
C GLY A 141 -38.57 -2.24 8.75
N THR A 142 -38.27 -1.25 7.93
CA THR A 142 -37.29 -0.19 8.22
C THR A 142 -38.00 1.10 8.53
N TYR A 143 -37.71 1.65 9.70
CA TYR A 143 -38.15 2.95 10.17
C TYR A 143 -37.00 3.93 10.09
N ASP A 144 -37.29 5.16 9.66
CA ASP A 144 -36.31 6.22 9.55
C ASP A 144 -36.87 7.54 10.11
N ASN A 145 -36.06 8.22 10.92
CA ASN A 145 -36.38 9.54 11.45
C ASN A 145 -35.14 10.42 11.52
N VAL A 146 -35.35 11.72 11.45
CA VAL A 146 -34.27 12.71 11.39
C VAL A 146 -34.32 13.62 12.61
N ASN A 147 -33.17 13.87 13.22
CA ASN A 147 -32.98 14.86 14.27
C ASN A 147 -32.52 16.20 13.68
N GLU A 148 -31.64 16.16 12.66
CA GLU A 148 -31.13 17.35 11.96
C GLU A 148 -30.88 17.05 10.48
N GLY A 149 -31.18 18.01 9.61
CA GLY A 149 -31.00 17.91 8.16
C GLY A 149 -32.09 17.06 7.49
N ALA A 150 -31.73 16.14 6.60
CA ALA A 150 -32.69 15.26 5.94
C ALA A 150 -32.06 13.93 5.48
N THR A 151 -32.91 12.91 5.32
CA THR A 151 -32.57 11.62 4.71
C THR A 151 -33.50 11.32 3.54
N VAL A 152 -33.10 10.38 2.69
CA VAL A 152 -33.96 9.82 1.65
C VAL A 152 -34.04 8.32 1.87
N LEU A 153 -35.22 7.83 2.25
CA LEU A 153 -35.52 6.41 2.38
C LEU A 153 -36.01 5.88 1.03
N ARG A 154 -35.23 5.00 0.40
CA ARG A 154 -35.48 4.49 -0.95
C ARG A 154 -35.77 2.99 -0.94
N THR A 155 -36.80 2.59 -1.68
CA THR A 155 -37.13 1.21 -2.03
C THR A 155 -37.20 1.09 -3.55
N ALA A 156 -37.48 -0.11 -4.07
CA ALA A 156 -37.73 -0.28 -5.50
C ALA A 156 -39.06 0.38 -5.96
N GLN A 157 -39.96 0.67 -5.03
CA GLN A 157 -41.31 1.17 -5.30
C GLN A 157 -41.40 2.69 -5.21
N GLY A 158 -40.36 3.35 -4.69
CA GLY A 158 -40.31 4.79 -4.55
C GLY A 158 -39.39 5.24 -3.42
N GLU A 159 -39.42 6.54 -3.15
CA GLU A 159 -38.62 7.20 -2.14
C GLU A 159 -39.46 8.14 -1.26
N ALA A 160 -39.02 8.34 -0.02
CA ALA A 160 -39.55 9.36 0.87
C ALA A 160 -38.40 10.21 1.41
N GLU A 161 -38.51 11.54 1.25
CA GLU A 161 -37.61 12.49 1.89
C GLU A 161 -38.06 12.76 3.33
N VAL A 162 -37.24 12.36 4.29
CA VAL A 162 -37.54 12.45 5.72
C VAL A 162 -36.87 13.67 6.30
N THR A 163 -37.66 14.48 7.01
CA THR A 163 -37.21 15.69 7.71
C THR A 163 -37.60 15.59 9.19
N PRO A 164 -37.04 16.44 10.07
CA PRO A 164 -37.34 16.40 11.49
C PRO A 164 -38.84 16.41 11.81
N GLY A 165 -39.23 15.60 12.81
CA GLY A 165 -40.62 15.45 13.24
C GLY A 165 -41.45 14.45 12.44
N LYS A 166 -40.89 13.84 11.38
CA LYS A 166 -41.55 12.77 10.60
C LYS A 166 -40.94 11.41 10.91
N TYR A 167 -41.77 10.36 10.74
CA TYR A 167 -41.37 8.96 10.86
C TYR A 167 -41.69 8.26 9.54
N ALA A 168 -40.68 7.99 8.72
CA ALA A 168 -40.85 7.24 7.49
C ALA A 168 -40.76 5.74 7.76
N PHE A 169 -41.49 4.96 6.97
CA PHE A 169 -41.54 3.51 7.13
C PHE A 169 -41.56 2.81 5.77
N ALA A 170 -40.69 1.81 5.64
CA ALA A 170 -40.60 0.88 4.52
C ALA A 170 -40.92 -0.54 5.04
N PRO A 171 -42.15 -1.03 4.87
CA PRO A 171 -42.58 -2.30 5.42
C PRO A 171 -41.85 -3.48 4.79
N LYS A 172 -41.66 -4.53 5.59
CA LYS A 172 -41.15 -5.81 5.10
C LYS A 172 -42.28 -6.61 4.46
N GLY A 173 -42.07 -7.11 3.24
CA GLY A 173 -43.00 -8.01 2.55
C GLY A 173 -44.17 -7.33 1.84
N ARG A 174 -44.31 -6.00 1.91
CA ARG A 174 -45.30 -5.24 1.12
C ARG A 174 -44.60 -4.49 0.00
N VAL A 175 -45.15 -4.61 -1.21
CA VAL A 175 -44.62 -3.96 -2.43
C VAL A 175 -45.22 -2.56 -2.56
N ILE A 176 -44.83 -1.66 -1.66
CA ILE A 176 -45.32 -0.26 -1.65
C ILE A 176 -44.17 0.71 -1.43
N ALA A 177 -44.32 1.94 -1.93
CA ALA A 177 -43.38 3.02 -1.65
C ALA A 177 -43.35 3.33 -0.15
N PRO A 178 -42.24 3.88 0.39
CA PRO A 178 -42.17 4.30 1.77
C PRO A 178 -43.20 5.38 2.06
N PHE A 179 -43.77 5.35 3.26
CA PHE A 179 -44.80 6.31 3.68
C PHE A 179 -44.55 6.80 5.10
N PHE A 180 -45.18 7.92 5.46
CA PHE A 180 -45.05 8.49 6.80
C PHE A 180 -46.10 7.90 7.75
N LEU A 181 -45.67 7.61 8.97
CA LEU A 181 -46.55 7.17 10.04
C LEU A 181 -47.22 8.38 10.69
N ALA A 182 -48.52 8.25 10.97
CA ALA A 182 -49.28 9.29 11.68
C ALA A 182 -48.93 9.40 13.17
N ARG A 183 -48.28 8.36 13.73
CA ARG A 183 -47.91 8.29 15.15
C ARG A 183 -46.46 7.85 15.28
N ARG A 184 -45.84 8.27 16.38
CA ARG A 184 -44.52 7.81 16.77
C ARG A 184 -44.54 6.28 17.00
N PRO A 185 -43.59 5.53 16.43
CA PRO A 185 -43.48 4.09 16.67
C PRO A 185 -43.31 3.73 18.16
N HIS A 186 -43.83 2.58 18.56
CA HIS A 186 -43.87 2.14 19.95
C HIS A 186 -42.47 1.87 20.53
N PHE A 187 -41.56 1.33 19.73
CA PHE A 187 -40.18 1.03 20.15
C PHE A 187 -39.43 2.23 20.74
N PHE A 188 -39.79 3.47 20.37
CA PHE A 188 -39.19 4.66 20.97
C PHE A 188 -39.53 4.84 22.46
N ALA A 189 -40.72 4.39 22.88
CA ALA A 189 -41.19 4.53 24.26
C ALA A 189 -40.59 3.46 25.18
N VAL A 190 -40.31 2.27 24.64
CA VAL A 190 -39.84 1.12 25.43
C VAL A 190 -38.34 0.92 25.43
N ARG A 191 -37.62 1.50 24.45
CA ARG A 191 -36.15 1.39 24.41
C ARG A 191 -35.51 2.08 25.60
N ARG A 192 -34.45 1.47 26.13
CA ARG A 192 -33.63 2.04 27.21
C ARG A 192 -32.25 2.36 26.64
N LEU A 193 -31.91 3.64 26.65
CA LEU A 193 -30.59 4.15 26.24
C LEU A 193 -29.89 4.71 27.47
N ARG A 194 -28.75 4.12 27.84
CA ARG A 194 -27.99 4.36 29.07
C ARG A 194 -26.90 5.40 28.91
N ILE A 195 -26.46 5.63 27.68
CA ILE A 195 -25.31 6.50 27.38
C ILE A 195 -25.62 7.56 26.31
N GLU A 196 -26.90 7.79 25.99
CA GLU A 196 -27.34 8.69 24.91
C GLU A 196 -26.87 10.14 25.10
N GLU A 197 -26.85 10.60 26.34
CA GLU A 197 -26.45 11.96 26.71
C GLU A 197 -25.01 12.30 26.30
N ARG A 198 -24.16 11.28 26.11
CA ARG A 198 -22.78 11.44 25.64
C ARG A 198 -22.72 11.93 24.19
N ILE A 199 -23.70 11.57 23.35
CA ILE A 199 -23.70 11.87 21.92
C ILE A 199 -23.72 13.37 21.69
N GLN A 200 -24.57 14.11 22.42
CA GLN A 200 -24.74 15.54 22.20
C GLN A 200 -23.43 16.32 22.40
N ARG A 201 -22.76 16.07 23.53
CA ARG A 201 -21.44 16.69 23.81
C ARG A 201 -20.41 16.30 22.75
N ARG A 202 -20.41 15.04 22.32
CA ARG A 202 -19.45 14.55 21.33
C ARG A 202 -19.68 15.15 19.94
N LYS A 203 -20.95 15.28 19.54
CA LYS A 203 -21.40 15.93 18.30
C LYS A 203 -20.87 17.36 18.20
N GLU A 204 -21.05 18.16 19.25
CA GLU A 204 -20.60 19.55 19.28
C GLU A 204 -19.08 19.67 19.08
N ILE A 205 -18.30 18.83 19.77
CA ILE A 205 -16.83 18.81 19.65
C ILE A 205 -16.38 18.41 18.23
N LEU A 206 -16.98 17.37 17.66
CA LEU A 206 -16.56 16.84 16.37
C LEU A 206 -16.97 17.75 15.21
N HIS A 207 -18.21 18.26 15.21
CA HIS A 207 -18.70 19.18 14.17
C HIS A 207 -17.85 20.44 14.04
N GLY A 208 -17.41 21.00 15.17
CA GLY A 208 -16.50 22.16 15.17
C GLY A 208 -15.11 21.87 14.57
N ARG A 209 -14.73 20.60 14.41
CA ARG A 209 -13.40 20.17 13.95
C ARG A 209 -13.40 19.48 12.58
N LEU A 210 -14.56 19.18 11.98
CA LEU A 210 -14.64 18.38 10.76
C LEU A 210 -13.78 18.91 9.61
N ASN A 211 -13.81 20.22 9.34
CA ASN A 211 -13.01 20.81 8.27
C ASN A 211 -11.50 20.63 8.54
N GLN A 212 -11.06 20.92 9.76
CA GLN A 212 -9.66 20.76 10.18
C GLN A 212 -9.23 19.29 10.09
N MET A 213 -10.03 18.37 10.60
CA MET A 213 -9.74 16.92 10.56
C MET A 213 -9.57 16.42 9.12
N ARG A 214 -10.44 16.88 8.20
CA ARG A 214 -10.34 16.54 6.78
C ARG A 214 -9.06 17.12 6.17
N GLU A 215 -8.73 18.38 6.44
CA GLU A 215 -7.50 18.99 5.93
C GLU A 215 -6.24 18.30 6.47
N ASP A 216 -6.21 17.95 7.75
CA ASP A 216 -5.13 17.20 8.38
C ASP A 216 -4.95 15.83 7.71
N ARG A 217 -6.06 15.14 7.43
CA ARG A 217 -6.09 13.86 6.71
C ARG A 217 -5.49 14.00 5.31
N ILE A 218 -5.91 14.99 4.54
CA ILE A 218 -5.39 15.28 3.19
C ILE A 218 -3.87 15.55 3.25
N ARG A 219 -3.43 16.37 4.21
CA ARG A 219 -1.99 16.69 4.37
C ARG A 219 -1.18 15.43 4.70
N LYS A 220 -1.67 14.62 5.64
CA LYS A 220 -1.02 13.36 6.03
C LYS A 220 -0.95 12.41 4.84
N PHE A 221 -2.03 12.22 4.10
CA PHE A 221 -2.05 11.33 2.95
C PHE A 221 -1.06 11.77 1.86
N ARG A 222 -1.04 13.07 1.53
CA ARG A 222 -0.07 13.65 0.58
C ARG A 222 1.38 13.47 1.05
N SER A 223 1.65 13.61 2.34
CA SER A 223 3.01 13.39 2.89
C SER A 223 3.48 11.94 2.74
N LEU A 224 2.64 10.98 3.13
CA LEU A 224 2.94 9.55 2.98
C LEU A 224 3.13 9.14 1.52
N HIS A 225 2.32 9.69 0.62
CA HIS A 225 2.47 9.43 -0.81
C HIS A 225 3.80 9.96 -1.35
N ARG A 226 4.21 11.18 -0.96
CA ARG A 226 5.51 11.76 -1.34
C ARG A 226 6.68 10.94 -0.81
N GLU A 227 6.63 10.51 0.45
CA GLU A 227 7.66 9.66 1.05
C GLU A 227 7.77 8.30 0.34
N ARG A 228 6.64 7.67 0.02
CA ARG A 228 6.64 6.40 -0.72
C ARG A 228 7.26 6.56 -2.11
N LEU A 229 6.94 7.65 -2.81
CA LEU A 229 7.54 7.95 -4.12
C LEU A 229 9.05 8.20 -4.02
N SER A 230 9.51 8.94 -3.00
CA SER A 230 10.95 9.19 -2.83
C SER A 230 11.72 7.90 -2.54
N HIS A 231 11.16 7.00 -1.72
CA HIS A 231 11.74 5.68 -1.49
C HIS A 231 11.83 4.84 -2.77
N ILE A 232 10.80 4.84 -3.62
CA ILE A 232 10.81 4.12 -4.90
C ILE A 232 11.86 4.70 -5.86
N VAL A 233 11.97 6.02 -5.95
CA VAL A 233 12.98 6.69 -6.80
C VAL A 233 14.39 6.38 -6.29
N ASN A 234 14.61 6.43 -4.98
CA ASN A 234 15.91 6.11 -4.37
C ASN A 234 16.30 4.64 -4.57
N GLN A 235 15.34 3.71 -4.43
CA GLN A 235 15.56 2.30 -4.74
C GLN A 235 15.95 2.12 -6.21
N ARG A 236 15.22 2.73 -7.16
CA ARG A 236 15.57 2.66 -8.59
C ARG A 236 16.96 3.22 -8.89
N ARG A 237 17.35 4.33 -8.27
CA ARG A 237 18.70 4.91 -8.40
C ARG A 237 19.79 3.99 -7.86
N SER A 238 19.55 3.31 -6.75
CA SER A 238 20.53 2.35 -6.18
C SER A 238 20.75 1.13 -7.08
N VAL A 239 19.69 0.65 -7.75
CA VAL A 239 19.74 -0.46 -8.71
C VAL A 239 20.41 -0.03 -10.03
N SER A 240 20.13 1.18 -10.53
CA SER A 240 20.80 1.69 -11.74
C SER A 240 22.27 2.08 -11.49
N GLY A 241 22.63 2.49 -10.27
CA GLY A 241 24.01 2.77 -9.87
C GLY A 241 24.91 1.53 -9.84
N HIS A 242 24.36 0.35 -9.53
CA HIS A 242 25.10 -0.92 -9.59
C HIS A 242 25.49 -1.33 -11.03
N GLY A 243 24.76 -0.87 -12.05
CA GLY A 243 25.10 -1.10 -13.46
C GLY A 243 26.23 -0.21 -13.98
N GLN A 244 26.27 1.07 -13.56
CA GLN A 244 27.32 2.00 -14.02
C GLN A 244 28.68 1.77 -13.34
N GLY A 245 28.69 1.32 -12.07
CA GLY A 245 29.93 0.96 -11.37
C GLY A 245 30.67 -0.22 -12.00
N GLN A 246 29.94 -1.23 -12.52
CA GLN A 246 30.56 -2.39 -13.17
C GLN A 246 31.10 -2.07 -14.58
N VAL A 247 30.49 -1.14 -15.31
CA VAL A 247 30.96 -0.74 -16.65
C VAL A 247 32.19 0.17 -16.56
N ALA A 248 32.25 1.06 -15.56
CA ALA A 248 33.43 1.90 -15.31
C ALA A 248 34.63 1.09 -14.82
N GLY A 249 34.41 0.12 -13.91
CA GLY A 249 35.47 -0.79 -13.44
C GLY A 249 36.10 -1.62 -14.56
N ARG A 250 35.28 -2.20 -15.44
CA ARG A 250 35.75 -2.99 -16.59
C ARG A 250 36.59 -2.18 -17.59
N ARG A 251 36.26 -0.91 -17.83
CA ARG A 251 37.04 -0.03 -18.72
C ARG A 251 38.43 0.30 -18.14
N ASN A 252 38.52 0.55 -16.83
CA ASN A 252 39.80 0.83 -16.19
C ASN A 252 40.72 -0.41 -16.13
N ASP A 253 40.16 -1.59 -15.88
CA ASP A 253 40.94 -2.83 -15.86
C ASP A 253 41.49 -3.19 -17.24
N GLN A 254 40.71 -2.96 -18.31
CA GLN A 254 41.13 -3.18 -19.69
C GLN A 254 42.28 -2.24 -20.09
N HIS A 255 42.19 -0.95 -19.71
CA HIS A 255 43.26 0.02 -19.96
C HIS A 255 44.55 -0.33 -19.20
N ARG A 256 44.44 -0.86 -17.98
CA ARG A 256 45.58 -1.26 -17.14
C ARG A 256 46.27 -2.53 -17.69
N LEU A 257 45.51 -3.48 -18.21
CA LEU A 257 46.01 -4.68 -18.88
C LEU A 257 46.73 -4.35 -20.20
N GLU A 258 46.21 -3.40 -20.98
CA GLU A 258 46.87 -2.92 -22.21
C GLU A 258 48.18 -2.18 -21.93
N GLN A 259 48.24 -1.36 -20.88
CA GLN A 259 49.48 -0.70 -20.45
C GLN A 259 50.52 -1.72 -19.94
N SER A 260 50.09 -2.75 -19.20
CA SER A 260 50.99 -3.83 -18.76
C SER A 260 51.52 -4.66 -19.95
N ARG A 261 50.67 -5.00 -20.92
CA ARG A 261 51.07 -5.75 -22.12
C ARG A 261 52.05 -4.95 -22.99
N SER A 262 51.77 -3.66 -23.23
CA SER A 262 52.68 -2.81 -24.00
C SER A 262 54.04 -2.61 -23.31
N SER A 263 54.07 -2.56 -21.98
CA SER A 263 55.31 -2.53 -21.19
C SER A 263 56.12 -3.83 -21.32
N GLN A 264 55.45 -4.98 -21.27
CA GLN A 264 56.09 -6.30 -21.44
C GLN A 264 56.62 -6.51 -22.86
N VAL A 265 55.88 -6.09 -23.89
CA VAL A 265 56.32 -6.20 -25.29
C VAL A 265 57.58 -5.35 -25.52
N ARG A 266 57.61 -4.09 -25.02
CA ARG A 266 58.81 -3.24 -25.10
C ARG A 266 60.01 -3.84 -24.37
N ARG A 267 59.79 -4.51 -23.23
CA ARG A 267 60.85 -5.20 -22.48
C ARG A 267 61.40 -6.40 -23.24
N MET A 268 60.53 -7.21 -23.85
CA MET A 268 60.94 -8.35 -24.68
C MET A 268 61.69 -7.89 -25.94
N GLU A 269 61.27 -6.81 -26.60
CA GLU A 269 61.99 -6.25 -27.76
C GLU A 269 63.37 -5.73 -27.38
N PHE A 270 63.51 -5.11 -26.21
CA PHE A 270 64.80 -4.65 -25.70
C PHE A 270 65.75 -5.82 -25.41
N GLU A 271 65.25 -6.89 -24.78
CA GLU A 271 66.04 -8.11 -24.51
C GLU A 271 66.43 -8.84 -25.80
N ARG A 272 65.53 -8.88 -26.79
CA ARG A 272 65.80 -9.50 -28.10
C ARG A 272 66.88 -8.73 -28.88
N ARG A 273 66.85 -7.39 -28.86
CA ARG A 273 67.93 -6.55 -29.41
C ARG A 273 69.25 -6.75 -28.68
N ARG A 274 69.22 -6.92 -27.36
CA ARG A 274 70.41 -7.19 -26.55
C ARG A 274 71.01 -8.57 -26.85
N GLY A 275 70.18 -9.58 -27.09
CA GLY A 275 70.59 -10.92 -27.52
C GLY A 275 71.23 -10.93 -28.92
N GLN A 276 70.63 -10.23 -29.89
CA GLN A 276 71.18 -10.12 -31.26
C GLN A 276 72.54 -9.41 -31.28
N ASN A 277 72.73 -8.37 -30.47
CA ASN A 277 74.03 -7.71 -30.34
C ASN A 277 75.09 -8.62 -29.71
N LEU A 278 74.72 -9.48 -28.74
CA LEU A 278 75.65 -10.45 -28.15
C LEU A 278 76.05 -11.57 -29.13
N GLU A 279 75.13 -12.05 -29.97
CA GLU A 279 75.46 -13.04 -31.00
C GLU A 279 76.37 -12.46 -32.09
N MET A 280 76.19 -11.18 -32.46
CA MET A 280 77.07 -10.50 -33.40
C MET A 280 78.51 -10.32 -32.86
N PHE A 281 78.65 -10.11 -31.54
CA PHE A 281 79.95 -10.06 -30.86
C PHE A 281 80.62 -11.45 -30.73
N LYS A 282 79.85 -12.52 -30.53
CA LYS A 282 80.36 -13.90 -30.54
C LYS A 282 80.79 -14.36 -31.93
N ALA A 283 80.03 -14.02 -32.97
CA ALA A 283 80.40 -14.33 -34.36
C ALA A 283 81.68 -13.62 -34.83
N SER A 284 81.97 -12.42 -34.29
CA SER A 284 83.22 -11.69 -34.56
C SER A 284 84.43 -12.24 -33.79
N SER A 285 84.23 -12.84 -32.61
CA SER A 285 85.31 -13.45 -31.82
C SER A 285 85.66 -14.86 -32.29
N ASP A 286 84.70 -15.63 -32.81
CA ASP A 286 84.96 -16.95 -33.40
C ASP A 286 85.68 -16.89 -34.77
N ARG A 287 85.47 -15.83 -35.57
CA ARG A 287 86.30 -15.58 -36.76
C ARG A 287 87.76 -15.28 -36.41
N ARG A 288 88.02 -14.59 -35.28
CA ARG A 288 89.38 -14.34 -34.79
C ARG A 288 90.07 -15.61 -34.27
N ARG A 289 89.33 -16.55 -33.66
CA ARG A 289 89.88 -17.84 -33.22
C ARG A 289 90.18 -18.81 -34.37
N LYS A 290 89.38 -18.81 -35.44
CA LYS A 290 89.67 -19.62 -36.64
C LYS A 290 90.87 -19.12 -37.45
N PHE A 291 91.19 -17.82 -37.40
CA PHE A 291 92.40 -17.28 -38.06
C PHE A 291 93.70 -17.68 -37.35
N ASN A 292 93.68 -17.89 -36.03
CA ASN A 292 94.88 -18.22 -35.24
C ASN A 292 95.19 -19.73 -35.15
N ARG A 293 94.28 -20.61 -35.56
CA ARG A 293 94.50 -22.08 -35.61
C ARG A 293 95.03 -22.59 -36.97
N GLY A 294 95.22 -21.71 -37.95
CA GLY A 294 95.80 -22.05 -39.27
C GLY A 294 97.31 -21.85 -39.40
N LYS A 295 98.02 -21.43 -38.34
CA LYS A 295 99.46 -21.10 -38.38
C LYS A 295 100.37 -22.05 -37.57
N SER A 296 99.85 -23.16 -37.08
CA SER A 296 100.63 -24.14 -36.29
C SER A 296 100.18 -25.56 -36.60
N GLY A 297 100.80 -26.21 -37.59
CA GLY A 297 100.45 -27.59 -37.95
C GLY A 297 100.82 -27.94 -39.38
N SER A 298 102.11 -27.96 -39.69
CA SER A 298 102.71 -28.82 -40.73
C SER A 298 104.22 -28.60 -40.76
N SER A 299 104.91 -29.26 -39.83
CA SER A 299 106.36 -29.44 -39.85
C SER A 299 106.61 -30.80 -39.23
N GLU A 300 106.79 -31.81 -40.09
CA GLU A 300 107.49 -33.09 -39.89
C GLU A 300 106.78 -34.24 -40.60
N GLU A 301 107.27 -34.55 -41.81
CA GLU A 301 107.50 -35.89 -42.38
C GLU A 301 107.95 -35.67 -43.83
N ARG A 302 109.24 -35.40 -44.05
CA ARG A 302 110.30 -36.36 -44.42
C ARG A 302 110.08 -37.07 -45.76
N HIS A 303 111.03 -36.75 -46.64
CA HIS A 303 111.76 -37.65 -47.52
C HIS A 303 111.15 -38.11 -48.86
N ASP A 304 112.07 -38.11 -49.84
CA ASP A 304 112.02 -38.75 -51.16
C ASP A 304 111.01 -38.12 -52.15
N ARG A 305 111.33 -37.80 -53.39
CA ARG A 305 112.42 -38.19 -54.29
C ARG A 305 112.30 -37.26 -55.51
N PHE A 306 113.42 -37.01 -56.19
CA PHE A 306 113.59 -37.02 -57.66
C PHE A 306 112.34 -36.65 -58.52
N GLU A 307 112.35 -35.78 -59.50
CA GLU A 307 113.40 -35.19 -60.33
C GLU A 307 112.66 -34.40 -61.43
N ARG A 308 113.39 -33.50 -62.08
CA ARG A 308 113.24 -33.15 -63.51
C ARG A 308 111.85 -32.72 -64.02
N GLY A 309 111.79 -31.43 -64.33
CA GLY A 309 112.01 -31.05 -65.72
C GLY A 309 110.83 -30.44 -66.48
N HIS A 310 111.11 -29.25 -67.02
CA HIS A 310 110.67 -28.75 -68.34
C HIS A 310 109.19 -28.38 -68.52
N ARG A 311 108.90 -27.09 -68.63
CA ARG A 311 108.93 -26.21 -69.83
C ARG A 311 107.65 -26.33 -70.66
N ALA A 312 107.04 -25.17 -70.90
CA ALA A 312 106.28 -24.71 -72.08
C ALA A 312 105.13 -25.63 -72.53
N ASN A 313 103.90 -25.16 -72.69
CA ASN A 313 103.40 -23.95 -73.32
C ASN A 313 102.00 -23.65 -72.77
#